data_AF-B9VR51-F1
#
_entry.id   AF-B9VR51-F1
#
_cell.length_a   1.000
_cell.length_b   1.000
_cell.length_c   1.000
_cell.angle_alpha   90.00
_cell.angle_beta   90.00
_cell.angle_gamma   90.00
#
_symmetry.space_group_name_H-M   'P 1'
#
loop_
_entity.id
_entity.type
_entity.pdbx_description
1 polymer ?
#
loop_
_entity_poly.entity_id
_entity_poly.type
_entity_poly.pdbx_seq_one_letter_code
_entity_poly.pdbx_strand_id
1 'polypeptide(L)'
;VGTIPSWIGELEHLRYLDLSDNSLIGEVPKSLIRFKDITIAGRSLGKAFTNMPLYVKSNRRTLQQQPQPNTISGTNNTVRSGSTNVVSGNDNTVISGNNNNVSGSNNTIVTGSDNTVVGSNHVVSGNKHVVTDNNNAVSGNDNNVSGSSHTVSGSRNTVSGSNNTVSGSNHVVSG
;
A
#
# COMPACT_ATOMS: atom_id res chain seq x y z
N VAL A 1 10.20 18.28 14.70
CA VAL A 1 10.92 17.63 15.82
C VAL A 1 9.96 16.62 16.44
N GLY A 2 10.35 15.36 16.55
CA GLY A 2 9.46 14.29 17.03
C GLY A 2 10.24 13.04 17.44
N THR A 3 9.58 12.09 18.10
CA THR A 3 10.19 10.81 18.52
C THR A 3 9.79 9.70 17.56
N ILE A 4 10.56 8.60 17.55
CA ILE A 4 10.19 7.39 16.81
C ILE A 4 9.05 6.69 17.56
N PRO A 5 7.88 6.48 16.95
CA PRO A 5 6.77 5.80 17.61
C PRO A 5 7.06 4.31 17.84
N SER A 6 6.63 3.77 18.98
CA SER A 6 6.89 2.37 19.36
C SER A 6 6.23 1.33 18.45
N TRP A 7 5.14 1.71 17.76
CA TRP A 7 4.39 0.80 16.87
C TRP A 7 5.20 0.35 15.65
N ILE A 8 6.30 1.04 15.28
CA ILE A 8 7.18 0.62 14.17
C ILE A 8 7.77 -0.78 14.42
N GLY A 9 8.00 -1.15 15.68
CA GLY A 9 8.51 -2.48 16.02
C GLY A 9 7.45 -3.59 16.02
N GLU A 10 6.18 -3.29 15.74
CA GLU A 10 5.11 -4.29 15.54
C GLU A 10 4.98 -4.72 14.07
N LEU A 11 5.78 -4.12 13.17
CA LEU A 11 5.80 -4.46 11.75
C LEU A 11 6.58 -5.77 11.54
N GLU A 12 5.90 -6.90 11.66
CA GLU A 12 6.47 -8.27 11.60
C GLU A 12 7.22 -8.61 10.29
N HIS A 13 7.06 -7.78 9.25
CA HIS A 13 7.72 -7.95 7.95
C HIS A 13 8.57 -6.74 7.53
N LEU A 14 8.82 -5.79 8.42
CA LEU A 14 9.66 -4.63 8.15
C LEU A 14 11.11 -5.09 8.00
N ARG A 15 11.67 -4.93 6.79
CA ARG A 15 13.05 -5.35 6.46
C ARG A 15 14.01 -4.17 6.31
N TYR A 16 13.46 -2.98 6.11
CA TYR A 16 14.21 -1.74 5.87
C TYR A 16 13.41 -0.58 6.46
N LEU A 17 14.08 0.27 7.22
CA LEU A 17 13.53 1.49 7.79
C LEU A 17 14.59 2.58 7.65
N ASP A 18 14.27 3.59 6.86
CA ASP A 18 15.12 4.76 6.69
C ASP A 18 14.55 5.93 7.47
N LEU A 19 15.32 6.43 8.43
CA LEU A 19 14.98 7.58 9.26
C LEU A 19 15.95 8.75 9.02
N SER A 20 16.77 8.67 7.97
CA SER A 20 17.69 9.74 7.60
C SER A 20 16.93 11.03 7.26
N ASP A 21 17.62 12.17 7.36
CA ASP A 21 17.09 13.52 7.09
C ASP A 21 15.84 13.93 7.91
N ASN A 22 15.66 13.34 9.09
CA ASN A 22 14.67 13.80 10.05
C ASN A 22 15.32 14.43 11.29
N SER A 23 14.69 15.45 11.85
CA SER A 23 15.07 16.03 13.16
C SER A 23 14.39 15.27 14.30
N LEU A 24 14.62 13.97 14.39
CA LEU A 24 14.09 13.11 15.44
C LEU A 24 14.89 13.27 16.74
N ILE A 25 14.21 13.22 17.87
CA ILE A 25 14.78 13.29 19.22
C ILE A 25 14.25 12.13 20.07
N GLY A 26 14.89 11.83 21.19
CA GLY A 26 14.48 10.76 22.11
C GLY A 26 15.14 9.40 21.81
N GLU A 27 14.77 8.38 22.59
CA GLU A 27 15.34 7.03 22.50
C GLU A 27 14.72 6.22 21.37
N VAL A 28 15.49 5.28 20.79
CA VAL A 28 14.96 4.30 19.85
C VAL A 28 14.09 3.29 20.62
N PRO A 29 12.81 3.09 20.26
CA PRO A 29 11.94 2.16 20.95
C PRO A 29 12.50 0.73 20.98
N LYS A 30 12.43 0.07 22.14
CA LYS A 30 12.91 -1.32 22.31
C LYS A 30 12.20 -2.32 21.38
N SER A 31 11.01 -1.97 20.88
CA SER A 31 10.27 -2.77 19.90
C SER A 31 11.04 -2.90 18.57
N LEU A 32 11.90 -1.95 18.19
CA LEU A 32 12.79 -2.04 17.03
C LEU A 32 13.96 -3.01 17.21
N ILE A 33 14.25 -3.42 18.45
CA ILE A 33 15.35 -4.35 18.79
C ILE A 33 14.86 -5.82 18.71
N ARG A 34 13.57 -6.05 18.43
CA ARG A 34 12.96 -7.39 18.33
C ARG A 34 13.27 -8.14 17.02
N PHE A 35 14.03 -7.56 16.09
CA PHE A 35 14.55 -8.31 14.94
C PHE A 35 15.56 -9.36 15.44
N LYS A 36 15.05 -10.57 15.69
CA LYS A 36 15.86 -11.77 15.94
C LYS A 36 16.83 -11.92 14.77
N ASP A 37 18.10 -12.10 15.11
CA ASP A 37 19.26 -12.33 14.22
C ASP A 37 20.17 -11.14 13.89
N ILE A 38 20.36 -10.20 14.81
CA ILE A 38 21.65 -9.48 14.87
C ILE A 38 22.42 -9.90 16.13
N THR A 39 23.41 -10.76 15.92
CA THR A 39 24.55 -10.91 16.82
C THR A 39 25.34 -9.60 16.80
N ILE A 40 25.17 -8.73 17.81
CA ILE A 40 26.16 -7.71 18.13
C ILE A 40 27.09 -8.34 19.17
N ALA A 41 28.18 -8.95 18.69
CA ALA A 41 29.31 -9.29 19.54
C ALA A 41 29.91 -7.99 20.09
N GLY A 42 30.11 -7.96 21.40
CA GLY A 42 30.31 -6.75 22.20
C GLY A 42 31.33 -5.74 21.68
N ARG A 43 31.03 -4.46 21.93
CA ARG A 43 31.71 -3.67 22.97
C ARG A 43 30.87 -2.43 23.32
N SER A 44 30.96 -2.06 24.58
CA SER A 44 30.13 -1.12 25.34
C SER A 44 29.96 0.27 24.72
N LEU A 45 28.81 0.86 25.08
CA LEU A 45 28.46 2.28 25.19
C LEU A 45 29.65 3.23 25.32
N GLY A 46 29.64 4.30 24.51
CA GLY A 46 30.42 5.51 24.77
C GLY A 46 30.78 6.27 23.51
N LYS A 47 30.01 7.32 23.19
CA LYS A 47 30.43 8.45 22.33
C LYS A 47 30.85 8.11 20.88
N ALA A 48 29.89 7.80 19.99
CA ALA A 48 30.16 7.81 18.54
C ALA A 48 28.88 7.94 17.70
N PHE A 49 28.16 9.06 17.81
CA PHE A 49 27.23 9.52 16.76
C PHE A 49 27.67 10.86 16.15
N THR A 50 28.89 11.29 16.42
CA THR A 50 29.47 12.52 15.87
C THR A 50 30.35 12.16 14.68
N ASN A 51 29.90 12.54 13.48
CA ASN A 51 30.65 12.64 12.22
C ASN A 51 30.83 11.38 11.32
N MET A 52 29.73 11.05 10.63
CA MET A 52 29.71 10.42 9.29
C MET A 52 30.16 8.93 9.19
N PRO A 53 30.06 8.32 8.00
CA PRO A 53 28.82 7.86 7.37
C PRO A 53 28.89 6.33 7.22
N LEU A 54 27.81 5.62 7.53
CA LEU A 54 27.82 4.16 7.36
C LEU A 54 27.56 3.82 5.88
N TYR A 55 28.63 3.83 5.09
CA TYR A 55 28.68 3.30 3.73
C TYR A 55 29.49 2.01 3.75
N VAL A 56 28.86 0.85 3.52
CA VAL A 56 29.57 -0.33 2.99
C VAL A 56 28.71 -1.11 1.98
N LYS A 57 28.98 -0.76 0.73
CA LYS A 57 29.16 -1.58 -0.48
C LYS A 57 28.02 -2.50 -0.95
N SER A 58 27.47 -2.10 -2.11
CA SER A 58 26.59 -2.84 -3.01
C SER A 58 26.98 -4.30 -3.22
N ASN A 59 26.06 -5.20 -2.89
CA ASN A 59 25.87 -6.40 -3.69
C ASN A 59 24.88 -6.04 -4.80
N ARG A 60 25.39 -6.02 -6.04
CA ARG A 60 24.60 -6.02 -7.27
C ARG A 60 23.73 -7.29 -7.30
N ARG A 61 22.56 -7.25 -6.67
CA ARG A 61 21.42 -8.07 -7.08
C ARG A 61 20.52 -7.12 -7.85
N THR A 62 20.71 -7.11 -9.17
CA THR A 62 19.88 -6.54 -10.24
C THR A 62 18.96 -5.36 -9.87
N LEU A 63 19.11 -4.24 -10.58
CA LEU A 63 18.23 -3.06 -10.66
C LEU A 63 16.74 -3.34 -11.02
N GLN A 64 16.17 -4.49 -10.62
CA GLN A 64 14.84 -4.95 -11.00
C GLN A 64 13.95 -5.35 -9.82
N GLN A 65 14.42 -5.37 -8.56
CA GLN A 65 13.66 -5.99 -7.45
C GLN A 65 13.66 -5.24 -6.10
N GLN A 66 13.91 -3.93 -6.05
CA GLN A 66 13.47 -3.15 -4.87
C GLN A 66 12.05 -2.64 -5.14
N PRO A 67 11.07 -2.93 -4.26
CA PRO A 67 9.71 -2.42 -4.41
C PRO A 67 9.75 -0.89 -4.41
N GLN A 68 9.27 -0.26 -5.49
CA GLN A 68 9.23 1.21 -5.61
C GLN A 68 8.31 1.81 -4.52
N PRO A 69 8.59 3.01 -4.00
CA PRO A 69 7.74 3.64 -2.99
C PRO A 69 6.32 3.92 -3.52
N ASN A 70 5.37 4.13 -2.59
CA ASN A 70 4.02 4.59 -2.93
C ASN A 70 4.01 6.11 -3.15
N THR A 71 3.21 6.59 -4.09
CA THR A 71 2.94 8.01 -4.33
C THR A 71 1.59 8.35 -3.71
N ILE A 72 1.57 9.14 -2.63
CA ILE A 72 0.33 9.51 -1.93
C ILE A 72 0.19 11.05 -1.96
N SER A 73 -0.94 11.56 -2.44
CA SER A 73 -1.23 13.00 -2.55
C SER A 73 -2.66 13.32 -2.11
N GLY A 74 -2.91 14.52 -1.59
CA GLY A 74 -4.22 14.92 -1.05
C GLY A 74 -4.35 14.67 0.46
N THR A 75 -5.57 14.43 0.95
CA THR A 75 -5.88 14.40 2.40
C THR A 75 -6.29 13.00 2.86
N ASN A 76 -5.83 12.57 4.04
CA ASN A 76 -6.27 11.31 4.69
C ASN A 76 -6.12 10.03 3.86
N ASN A 77 -5.22 10.01 2.88
CA ASN A 77 -4.95 8.80 2.11
C ASN A 77 -3.93 7.91 2.86
N THR A 78 -4.19 6.60 2.93
CA THR A 78 -3.34 5.66 3.68
C THR A 78 -3.02 4.43 2.84
N VAL A 79 -1.74 4.03 2.79
CA VAL A 79 -1.32 2.71 2.29
C VAL A 79 -0.68 1.96 3.46
N ARG A 80 -1.33 0.90 3.93
CA ARG A 80 -0.88 0.14 5.11
C ARG A 80 0.20 -0.90 4.78
N SER A 81 0.09 -1.56 3.63
CA SER A 81 1.07 -2.57 3.18
C SER A 81 1.13 -2.63 1.66
N GLY A 82 2.35 -2.73 1.12
CA GLY A 82 2.62 -2.85 -0.31
C GLY A 82 3.29 -1.62 -0.92
N SER A 83 3.58 -1.71 -2.22
CA SER A 83 4.51 -0.84 -2.93
C SER A 83 3.96 -0.40 -4.29
N THR A 84 4.53 0.66 -4.85
CA THR A 84 4.21 1.16 -6.21
C THR A 84 2.74 1.63 -6.39
N ASN A 85 2.00 1.85 -5.31
CA ASN A 85 0.65 2.39 -5.37
C ASN A 85 0.68 3.91 -5.60
N VAL A 86 -0.23 4.41 -6.42
CA VAL A 86 -0.51 5.83 -6.60
C VAL A 86 -1.89 6.10 -5.99
N VAL A 87 -1.95 6.91 -4.94
CA VAL A 87 -3.19 7.21 -4.22
C VAL A 87 -3.37 8.74 -4.12
N SER A 88 -4.43 9.26 -4.74
CA SER A 88 -4.71 10.70 -4.78
C SER A 88 -6.15 11.04 -4.41
N GLY A 89 -6.39 12.21 -3.80
CA GLY A 89 -7.73 12.69 -3.45
C GLY A 89 -7.94 12.71 -1.94
N ASN A 90 -9.09 12.26 -1.44
CA ASN A 90 -9.38 12.24 -0.01
C ASN A 90 -9.82 10.86 0.52
N ASP A 91 -9.35 10.50 1.72
CA ASP A 91 -9.84 9.36 2.49
C ASP A 91 -9.75 7.99 1.77
N ASN A 92 -8.80 7.84 0.85
CA ASN A 92 -8.58 6.57 0.15
C ASN A 92 -7.63 5.67 0.96
N THR A 93 -7.96 4.39 1.07
CA THR A 93 -7.19 3.41 1.84
C THR A 93 -6.79 2.22 0.99
N VAL A 94 -5.49 1.91 0.92
CA VAL A 94 -4.98 0.63 0.42
C VAL A 94 -4.49 -0.18 1.62
N ILE A 95 -5.23 -1.24 1.96
CA ILE A 95 -4.96 -2.09 3.12
C ILE A 95 -3.76 -3.02 2.84
N SER A 96 -3.73 -3.68 1.68
CA SER A 96 -2.58 -4.49 1.25
C SER A 96 -2.57 -4.64 -0.27
N GLY A 97 -1.51 -4.23 -0.95
CA GLY A 97 -1.53 -4.33 -2.41
C GLY A 97 -0.39 -3.61 -3.09
N ASN A 98 -0.06 -4.04 -4.31
CA ASN A 98 0.98 -3.39 -5.11
C ASN A 98 0.40 -2.75 -6.36
N ASN A 99 1.01 -1.68 -6.84
CA ASN A 99 0.75 -1.17 -8.19
C ASN A 99 -0.71 -0.75 -8.45
N ASN A 100 -1.43 -0.32 -7.41
CA ASN A 100 -2.79 0.18 -7.56
C ASN A 100 -2.79 1.69 -7.82
N ASN A 101 -3.64 2.15 -8.74
CA ASN A 101 -3.91 3.55 -9.01
C ASN A 101 -5.29 3.92 -8.47
N VAL A 102 -5.34 4.65 -7.36
CA VAL A 102 -6.56 5.00 -6.62
C VAL A 102 -6.72 6.52 -6.63
N SER A 103 -7.84 7.01 -7.15
CA SER A 103 -8.14 8.43 -7.21
C SER A 103 -9.59 8.74 -6.85
N GLY A 104 -9.82 9.87 -6.17
CA GLY A 104 -11.15 10.34 -5.78
C GLY A 104 -11.36 10.31 -4.27
N SER A 105 -12.52 9.85 -3.81
CA SER A 105 -12.90 9.94 -2.39
C SER A 105 -13.31 8.61 -1.77
N ASN A 106 -12.89 8.33 -0.53
CA ASN A 106 -13.37 7.18 0.26
C ASN A 106 -13.22 5.80 -0.41
N ASN A 107 -12.24 5.60 -1.29
CA ASN A 107 -12.05 4.31 -1.95
C ASN A 107 -11.18 3.39 -1.09
N THR A 108 -11.60 2.14 -0.93
CA THR A 108 -10.86 1.12 -0.17
C THR A 108 -10.42 -0.03 -1.06
N ILE A 109 -9.12 -0.25 -1.15
CA ILE A 109 -8.55 -1.50 -1.66
C ILE A 109 -8.23 -2.40 -0.46
N VAL A 110 -8.94 -3.52 -0.33
CA VAL A 110 -8.78 -4.45 0.80
C VAL A 110 -7.54 -5.32 0.61
N THR A 111 -7.47 -6.06 -0.50
CA THR A 111 -6.29 -6.81 -0.91
C THR A 111 -6.24 -6.83 -2.43
N GLY A 112 -5.12 -6.49 -3.08
CA GLY A 112 -5.11 -6.52 -4.54
C GLY A 112 -3.95 -5.82 -5.21
N SER A 113 -3.65 -6.20 -6.45
CA SER A 113 -2.59 -5.56 -7.23
C SER A 113 -3.08 -5.15 -8.62
N ASP A 114 -2.41 -4.15 -9.20
CA ASP A 114 -2.67 -3.67 -10.56
C ASP A 114 -4.11 -3.15 -10.78
N ASN A 115 -4.80 -2.67 -9.75
CA ASN A 115 -6.16 -2.12 -9.90
C ASN A 115 -6.14 -0.62 -10.21
N THR A 116 -7.04 -0.18 -11.09
CA THR A 116 -7.37 1.24 -11.29
C THR A 116 -8.73 1.52 -10.68
N VAL A 117 -8.79 2.38 -9.66
CA VAL A 117 -10.01 2.70 -8.89
C VAL A 117 -10.19 4.21 -8.89
N VAL A 118 -11.20 4.71 -9.58
CA VAL A 118 -11.41 6.16 -9.78
C VAL A 118 -12.85 6.55 -9.49
N GLY A 119 -13.08 7.38 -8.49
CA GLY A 119 -14.45 7.78 -8.15
C GLY A 119 -14.66 7.83 -6.64
N SER A 120 -15.81 7.38 -6.17
CA SER A 120 -16.14 7.45 -4.75
C SER A 120 -16.70 6.17 -4.14
N ASN A 121 -16.31 5.91 -2.90
CA ASN A 121 -16.86 4.83 -2.06
C ASN A 121 -16.76 3.42 -2.69
N HIS A 122 -15.70 3.15 -3.45
CA HIS A 122 -15.46 1.80 -3.97
C HIS A 122 -14.85 0.89 -2.90
N VAL A 123 -15.21 -0.40 -2.93
CA VAL A 123 -14.53 -1.45 -2.16
C VAL A 123 -14.00 -2.49 -3.13
N VAL A 124 -12.68 -2.56 -3.27
CA VAL A 124 -12.03 -3.38 -4.29
C VAL A 124 -11.09 -4.39 -3.66
N SER A 125 -11.18 -5.63 -4.12
CA SER A 125 -10.22 -6.71 -3.82
C SER A 125 -9.91 -7.50 -5.09
N GLY A 126 -8.80 -8.23 -5.12
CA GLY A 126 -8.38 -8.94 -6.33
C GLY A 126 -7.46 -8.11 -7.22
N ASN A 127 -7.30 -8.50 -8.48
CA ASN A 127 -6.26 -7.94 -9.34
C ASN A 127 -6.79 -7.44 -10.68
N LYS A 128 -6.10 -6.45 -11.25
CA LYS A 128 -6.35 -5.94 -12.61
C LYS A 128 -7.76 -5.41 -12.85
N HIS A 129 -8.44 -4.94 -11.82
CA HIS A 129 -9.75 -4.32 -11.98
C HIS A 129 -9.62 -2.89 -12.51
N VAL A 130 -10.60 -2.48 -13.31
CA VAL A 130 -10.89 -1.07 -13.60
C VAL A 130 -12.24 -0.77 -12.98
N VAL A 131 -12.28 0.10 -11.97
CA VAL A 131 -13.50 0.42 -11.23
C VAL A 131 -13.67 1.93 -11.22
N THR A 132 -14.78 2.41 -11.79
CA THR A 132 -15.07 3.84 -11.87
C THR A 132 -16.41 4.22 -11.25
N ASP A 133 -16.65 5.53 -11.14
CA ASP A 133 -17.89 6.17 -10.72
C ASP A 133 -18.16 6.07 -9.22
N ASN A 134 -19.20 5.36 -8.75
CA ASN A 134 -19.56 5.41 -7.33
C ASN A 134 -20.09 4.09 -6.75
N ASN A 135 -19.77 3.82 -5.49
CA ASN A 135 -20.39 2.77 -4.66
C ASN A 135 -20.27 1.33 -5.21
N ASN A 136 -19.22 1.01 -5.96
CA ASN A 136 -19.02 -0.34 -6.51
C ASN A 136 -18.18 -1.23 -5.58
N ALA A 137 -18.67 -2.45 -5.32
CA ALA A 137 -17.96 -3.51 -4.61
C ALA A 137 -17.46 -4.55 -5.62
N VAL A 138 -16.13 -4.66 -5.79
CA VAL A 138 -15.51 -5.47 -6.84
C VAL A 138 -14.49 -6.44 -6.26
N SER A 139 -14.56 -7.69 -6.68
CA SER A 139 -13.63 -8.76 -6.30
C SER A 139 -13.25 -9.62 -7.50
N GLY A 140 -12.20 -10.45 -7.34
CA GLY A 140 -11.80 -11.45 -8.33
C GLY A 140 -10.61 -11.03 -9.18
N ASN A 141 -10.72 -11.10 -10.50
CA ASN A 141 -9.62 -10.70 -11.39
C ASN A 141 -10.12 -10.11 -12.71
N ASP A 142 -9.55 -8.98 -13.14
CA ASP A 142 -9.72 -8.44 -14.49
C ASP A 142 -11.19 -8.07 -14.79
N ASN A 143 -11.86 -7.35 -13.89
CA ASN A 143 -13.23 -6.87 -14.10
C ASN A 143 -13.22 -5.37 -14.41
N ASN A 144 -14.03 -4.95 -15.39
CA ASN A 144 -14.24 -3.55 -15.78
C ASN A 144 -15.64 -3.10 -15.33
N VAL A 145 -15.72 -2.23 -14.34
CA VAL A 145 -16.96 -1.88 -13.65
C VAL A 145 -17.12 -0.37 -13.62
N SER A 146 -18.14 0.15 -14.30
CA SER A 146 -18.54 1.56 -14.29
C SER A 146 -20.01 1.69 -13.90
N GLY A 147 -20.48 2.89 -13.56
CA GLY A 147 -21.83 3.10 -13.04
C GLY A 147 -21.91 2.97 -11.52
N SER A 148 -23.10 2.65 -10.98
CA SER A 148 -23.35 2.81 -9.55
C SER A 148 -23.86 1.56 -8.83
N SER A 149 -23.39 1.37 -7.61
CA SER A 149 -23.95 0.39 -6.66
C SER A 149 -23.89 -1.06 -7.17
N HIS A 150 -22.83 -1.42 -7.91
CA HIS A 150 -22.62 -2.77 -8.39
C HIS A 150 -21.94 -3.67 -7.36
N THR A 151 -22.30 -4.96 -7.37
CA THR A 151 -21.54 -6.03 -6.69
C THR A 151 -21.01 -6.99 -7.76
N VAL A 152 -19.71 -6.97 -8.01
CA VAL A 152 -19.06 -7.73 -9.08
C VAL A 152 -17.99 -8.66 -8.51
N SER A 153 -18.04 -9.92 -8.92
CA SER A 153 -17.05 -10.94 -8.59
C SER A 153 -16.71 -11.79 -9.82
N GLY A 154 -15.75 -12.71 -9.69
CA GLY A 154 -15.34 -13.58 -10.79
C GLY A 154 -14.27 -12.95 -11.68
N SER A 155 -14.26 -13.25 -12.98
CA SER A 155 -13.20 -12.73 -13.87
C SER A 155 -13.66 -12.25 -15.24
N ARG A 156 -13.02 -11.20 -15.77
CA ARG A 156 -13.29 -10.71 -17.14
C ARG A 156 -14.73 -10.27 -17.35
N ASN A 157 -15.37 -9.73 -16.32
CA ASN A 157 -16.72 -9.19 -16.42
C ASN A 157 -16.67 -7.69 -16.73
N THR A 158 -17.48 -7.25 -17.69
CA THR A 158 -17.73 -5.83 -18.00
C THR A 158 -19.13 -5.47 -17.51
N VAL A 159 -19.22 -4.56 -16.55
CA VAL A 159 -20.48 -4.20 -15.88
C VAL A 159 -20.67 -2.68 -15.93
N SER A 160 -21.83 -2.24 -16.41
CA SER A 160 -22.22 -0.83 -16.44
C SER A 160 -23.68 -0.62 -15.99
N GLY A 161 -24.04 0.63 -15.68
CA GLY A 161 -25.41 1.02 -15.34
C GLY A 161 -25.61 1.21 -13.83
N SER A 162 -26.60 0.56 -13.22
CA SER A 162 -26.84 0.64 -11.78
C SER A 162 -27.38 -0.65 -11.15
N ASN A 163 -26.98 -0.94 -9.90
CA ASN A 163 -27.53 -2.02 -9.07
C ASN A 163 -27.39 -3.46 -9.60
N ASN A 164 -26.47 -3.71 -10.53
CA ASN A 164 -26.19 -5.07 -11.01
C ASN A 164 -25.39 -5.90 -10.00
N THR A 165 -25.76 -7.18 -9.86
CA THR A 165 -24.97 -8.21 -9.16
C THR A 165 -24.46 -9.23 -10.17
N VAL A 166 -23.15 -9.31 -10.36
CA VAL A 166 -22.53 -10.12 -11.41
C VAL A 166 -21.43 -11.01 -10.82
N SER A 167 -21.46 -12.28 -11.20
CA SER A 167 -20.43 -13.27 -10.86
C SER A 167 -20.21 -14.19 -12.07
N GLY A 168 -19.23 -15.09 -12.02
CA GLY A 168 -18.88 -15.93 -13.16
C GLY A 168 -17.76 -15.33 -14.01
N SER A 169 -17.72 -15.59 -15.31
CA SER A 169 -16.64 -15.05 -16.16
C SER A 169 -17.07 -14.70 -17.58
N ASN A 170 -16.46 -13.65 -18.12
CA ASN A 170 -16.68 -13.16 -19.48
C ASN A 170 -18.11 -12.65 -19.73
N HIS A 171 -18.78 -12.12 -18.71
CA HIS A 171 -20.09 -11.49 -18.87
C HIS A 171 -19.98 -10.02 -19.26
N VAL A 172 -20.90 -9.57 -20.12
CA VAL A 172 -21.13 -8.15 -20.40
C VAL A 172 -22.55 -7.83 -19.93
N VAL A 173 -22.66 -7.00 -18.89
CA VAL A 173 -23.93 -6.66 -18.23
C VAL A 173 -24.09 -5.15 -18.24
N SER A 174 -25.21 -4.67 -18.79
CA SER A 174 -25.60 -3.27 -18.73
C SER A 174 -27.08 -3.19 -18.36
N GLY A 175 -27.41 -2.40 -17.34
CA GLY A 175 -28.77 -2.23 -16.82
C GLY A 175 -28.80 -1.27 -15.67
#